data_AF-A0A9E5SSY5-F1
#
_entry.id   AF-A0A9E5SSY5-F1
#
_cell.length_a   1.000
_cell.length_b   1.000
_cell.length_c   1.000
_cell.angle_alpha   90.00
_cell.angle_beta   90.00
_cell.angle_gamma   90.00
#
_symmetry.space_group_name_H-M   'P 1'
#
loop_
_entity.id
_entity.type
_entity.pdbx_description
1 polymer ?
#
loop_
_entity_poly.entity_id
_entity_poly.type
_entity_poly.pdbx_seq_one_letter_code
_entity_poly.pdbx_strand_id
1 'polypeptide(L)'
;MKKRLLIIVVAGILALSLLLSLAGCGKPAADSSGSGEAVKKTGEKITVILPKHEMDTVGFHEEMTRKFEQETGIQVELINESWENVADSVMTDLTAGGGAYDVIEFDNAWVQKFYENDWLEPLNKYASDEIMKGMLPGLIDKFSVDGNLYGIAWNNDTRFFMYNAQMLKDAGYDKP
;
A
#
# COMPACT_ATOMS: atom_id res chain seq x y z
N MET A 1 -5.74 30.85 1.41
CA MET A 1 -6.92 31.27 0.64
C MET A 1 -7.55 30.03 0.03
N LYS A 2 -8.76 29.70 0.49
CA LYS A 2 -9.46 28.44 0.23
C LYS A 2 -10.04 28.43 -1.19
N LYS A 3 -9.87 27.34 -1.93
CA LYS A 3 -10.77 26.99 -3.04
C LYS A 3 -11.40 25.64 -2.73
N ARG A 4 -12.47 25.69 -1.92
CA ARG A 4 -13.45 24.61 -1.81
C ARG A 4 -14.52 24.90 -2.86
N LEU A 5 -14.68 24.01 -3.84
CA LEU A 5 -15.80 24.08 -4.78
C LEU A 5 -16.73 22.91 -4.47
N LEU A 6 -17.82 23.22 -3.78
CA LEU A 6 -18.96 22.35 -3.53
C LEU A 6 -20.17 23.13 -4.06
N ILE A 7 -20.75 22.68 -5.18
CA ILE A 7 -22.03 23.16 -5.67
C ILE A 7 -22.93 21.94 -5.86
N ILE A 8 -23.85 21.76 -4.92
CA ILE A 8 -25.04 20.93 -5.04
C ILE A 8 -26.22 21.89 -5.03
N VAL A 9 -26.95 22.00 -6.14
CA VAL A 9 -28.36 22.45 -6.17
C VAL A 9 -29.15 21.63 -7.18
N VAL A 10 -29.86 20.67 -6.60
CA VAL A 10 -31.17 20.05 -6.85
C VAL A 10 -32.12 20.65 -7.92
N ALA A 11 -32.74 19.71 -8.67
CA ALA A 11 -34.09 19.67 -9.27
C ALA A 11 -34.47 20.49 -10.52
N GLY A 12 -34.97 19.76 -11.54
CA GLY A 12 -35.74 20.31 -12.67
C GLY A 12 -36.07 19.26 -13.74
N ILE A 13 -37.15 18.51 -13.53
CA ILE A 13 -37.80 17.55 -14.45
C ILE A 13 -38.39 18.25 -15.69
N LEU A 14 -38.30 17.64 -16.88
CA LEU A 14 -39.32 17.58 -17.97
C LEU A 14 -38.71 16.81 -19.18
N ALA A 15 -39.07 15.54 -19.42
CA ALA A 15 -40.03 15.05 -20.46
C ALA A 15 -39.70 15.56 -21.89
N LEU A 16 -39.51 14.78 -22.96
CA LEU A 16 -40.35 13.74 -23.61
C LEU A 16 -39.55 13.34 -24.89
N SER A 17 -39.38 12.10 -25.36
CA SER A 17 -40.29 11.28 -26.21
C SER A 17 -39.46 10.06 -26.69
N LEU A 18 -39.89 8.79 -26.54
CA LEU A 18 -40.58 7.92 -27.53
C LEU A 18 -39.70 7.58 -28.79
N LEU A 19 -39.45 6.34 -29.26
CA LEU A 19 -40.16 5.05 -29.25
C LEU A 19 -39.26 3.85 -29.67
N LEU A 20 -39.70 2.64 -29.24
CA LEU A 20 -39.66 1.30 -29.87
C LEU A 20 -38.33 0.57 -30.18
N SER A 21 -38.14 -0.59 -29.53
CA SER A 21 -38.36 -1.90 -30.18
C SER A 21 -38.48 -3.05 -29.17
N LEU A 22 -39.46 -3.92 -29.42
CA LEU A 22 -39.76 -5.19 -28.73
C LEU A 22 -38.81 -6.31 -29.19
N ALA A 23 -38.29 -7.10 -28.26
CA ALA A 23 -37.99 -8.56 -28.33
C ALA A 23 -37.13 -8.91 -27.09
N GLY A 24 -37.32 -9.94 -26.28
CA GLY A 24 -38.28 -11.03 -26.20
C GLY A 24 -38.06 -11.75 -24.84
N CYS A 25 -39.04 -12.53 -24.41
CA CYS A 25 -39.07 -13.26 -23.14
C CYS A 25 -37.98 -14.34 -22.99
N GLY A 26 -37.52 -14.57 -21.75
CA GLY A 26 -36.89 -15.82 -21.31
C GLY A 26 -36.14 -15.68 -19.98
N LYS A 27 -36.65 -16.30 -18.90
CA LYS A 27 -36.09 -16.37 -17.53
C LYS A 27 -35.79 -17.85 -17.20
N PRO A 28 -35.17 -18.17 -16.05
CA PRO A 28 -33.76 -18.09 -15.69
C PRO A 28 -33.09 -19.49 -15.70
N ALA A 29 -31.75 -19.55 -15.72
CA ALA A 29 -31.03 -20.73 -15.24
C ALA A 29 -29.86 -20.26 -14.37
N ALA A 30 -29.93 -20.64 -13.09
CA ALA A 30 -28.79 -20.65 -12.20
C ALA A 30 -27.98 -21.91 -12.54
N ASP A 31 -26.68 -21.74 -12.76
CA ASP A 31 -25.71 -22.76 -12.41
C ASP A 31 -24.43 -22.07 -11.93
N SER A 32 -24.10 -22.38 -10.68
CA SER A 32 -22.88 -22.05 -9.99
C SER A 32 -21.71 -22.84 -10.60
N SER A 33 -20.74 -22.13 -11.15
CA SER A 33 -19.36 -22.60 -11.10
C SER A 33 -18.46 -21.39 -10.86
N GLY A 34 -17.70 -21.45 -9.77
CA GLY A 34 -16.80 -20.39 -9.34
C GLY A 34 -15.73 -20.17 -10.39
N SER A 35 -15.90 -19.13 -11.20
CA SER A 35 -14.84 -18.54 -11.98
C SER A 35 -14.10 -17.56 -11.08
N GLY A 36 -12.84 -17.87 -10.73
CA GLY A 36 -11.92 -16.84 -10.30
C GLY A 36 -11.96 -15.71 -11.32
N GLU A 37 -12.32 -14.51 -10.87
CA GLU A 37 -12.39 -13.33 -11.71
C GLU A 37 -11.05 -13.17 -12.43
N ALA A 38 -11.06 -13.30 -13.75
CA ALA A 38 -9.90 -13.00 -14.56
C ALA A 38 -9.60 -11.51 -14.36
N VAL A 39 -8.48 -11.19 -13.71
CA VAL A 39 -8.04 -9.82 -13.50
C VAL A 39 -7.91 -9.15 -14.86
N LYS A 40 -8.73 -8.13 -15.09
CA LYS A 40 -8.73 -7.35 -16.32
C LYS A 40 -7.42 -6.56 -16.35
N LYS A 41 -6.51 -6.87 -17.28
CA LYS A 41 -5.27 -6.10 -17.46
C LYS A 41 -5.60 -4.66 -17.86
N THR A 42 -5.44 -3.70 -16.95
CA THR A 42 -5.89 -2.31 -17.12
C THR A 42 -4.89 -1.42 -17.87
N GLY A 43 -3.61 -1.82 -17.95
CA GLY A 43 -2.55 -0.98 -18.52
C GLY A 43 -2.18 0.23 -17.65
N GLU A 44 -2.63 0.23 -16.39
CA GLU A 44 -2.27 1.24 -15.39
C GLU A 44 -0.82 1.07 -14.94
N LYS A 45 -0.20 2.17 -14.48
CA LYS A 45 1.15 2.18 -13.92
C LYS A 45 1.09 2.78 -12.52
N ILE A 46 1.78 2.15 -11.57
CA ILE A 46 1.99 2.64 -10.21
C ILE A 46 3.47 2.83 -9.93
N THR A 47 3.79 3.77 -9.05
CA THR A 47 5.14 4.00 -8.53
C THR A 47 5.23 3.53 -7.09
N VAL A 48 6.18 2.64 -6.82
CA VAL A 48 6.43 2.04 -5.51
C VAL A 48 7.83 2.45 -5.07
N ILE A 49 7.95 3.11 -3.91
CA ILE A 49 9.25 3.44 -3.32
C ILE A 49 9.43 2.68 -2.01
N LEU A 50 10.57 1.99 -1.89
CA LEU A 50 10.93 1.24 -0.70
C LEU A 50 12.45 1.22 -0.45
N PRO A 51 12.87 1.06 0.81
CA PRO A 51 14.26 0.87 1.16
C PRO A 51 14.82 -0.44 0.65
N LYS A 52 16.15 -0.50 0.54
CA LYS A 52 16.90 -1.73 0.37
C LYS A 52 16.89 -2.57 1.65
N HIS A 53 16.51 -3.83 1.50
CA HIS A 53 16.46 -4.85 2.53
C HIS A 53 17.39 -6.02 2.21
N GLU A 54 17.62 -6.90 3.17
CA GLU A 54 18.39 -8.14 2.95
C GLU A 54 17.77 -9.00 1.84
N MET A 55 16.44 -8.94 1.68
CA MET A 55 15.70 -9.66 0.64
C MET A 55 16.04 -9.19 -0.78
N ASP A 56 16.59 -7.97 -0.96
CA ASP A 56 17.08 -7.52 -2.26
C ASP A 56 18.32 -8.30 -2.72
N THR A 57 19.10 -8.86 -1.78
CA THR A 57 20.28 -9.66 -2.14
C THR A 57 19.92 -10.94 -2.92
N VAL A 58 18.66 -11.37 -2.82
CA VAL A 58 18.11 -12.51 -3.57
C VAL A 58 17.12 -12.09 -4.66
N GLY A 59 16.96 -10.79 -4.91
CA GLY A 59 16.07 -10.26 -5.96
C GLY A 59 14.58 -10.42 -5.64
N PHE A 60 14.21 -10.56 -4.36
CA PHE A 60 12.83 -10.84 -3.94
C PHE A 60 11.84 -9.77 -4.43
N HIS A 61 12.15 -8.49 -4.24
CA HIS A 61 11.22 -7.40 -4.59
C HIS A 61 11.01 -7.30 -6.10
N GLU A 62 12.05 -7.54 -6.91
CA GLU A 62 11.90 -7.61 -8.37
C GLU A 62 11.05 -8.82 -8.81
N GLU A 63 11.24 -9.98 -8.18
CA GLU A 63 10.45 -11.17 -8.47
C GLU A 63 8.97 -10.95 -8.12
N MET A 64 8.68 -10.43 -6.93
CA MET A 64 7.32 -10.13 -6.49
C MET A 64 6.67 -9.06 -7.36
N THR A 65 7.44 -8.06 -7.81
CA THR A 65 7.00 -7.06 -8.77
C THR A 65 6.60 -7.72 -10.08
N ARG A 66 7.48 -8.53 -10.70
CA ARG A 66 7.16 -9.24 -11.95
C ARG A 66 5.92 -10.13 -11.81
N LYS A 67 5.77 -10.82 -10.69
CA LYS A 67 4.59 -11.65 -10.42
C LYS A 67 3.31 -10.81 -10.37
N PHE A 68 3.34 -9.71 -9.62
CA PHE A 68 2.22 -8.77 -9.55
C PHE A 68 1.84 -8.21 -10.92
N GLU A 69 2.82 -7.78 -11.73
CA GLU A 69 2.56 -7.27 -13.08
C GLU A 69 1.98 -8.34 -14.01
N GLN A 70 2.42 -9.60 -13.89
CA GLN A 70 1.90 -10.70 -14.70
C GLN A 70 0.44 -11.03 -14.36
N GLU A 71 0.14 -11.07 -13.06
CA GLU A 71 -1.18 -11.38 -12.51
C GLU A 71 -2.19 -10.27 -12.78
N THR A 72 -1.79 -9.01 -12.63
CA THR A 72 -2.71 -7.86 -12.69
C THR A 72 -2.69 -7.13 -14.02
N GLY A 73 -1.57 -7.15 -14.75
CA GLY A 73 -1.33 -6.30 -15.91
C GLY A 73 -1.06 -4.84 -15.57
N ILE A 74 -0.96 -4.47 -14.30
CA ILE A 74 -0.50 -3.16 -13.83
C ILE A 74 1.03 -3.14 -13.95
N GLN A 75 1.60 -2.04 -14.42
CA GLN A 75 3.05 -1.84 -14.48
C GLN A 75 3.54 -1.17 -13.20
N VAL A 76 4.71 -1.54 -12.73
CA VAL A 76 5.30 -1.02 -11.48
C VAL A 76 6.63 -0.35 -11.77
N GLU A 77 6.73 0.93 -11.44
CA GLU A 77 8.00 1.61 -11.28
C GLU A 77 8.51 1.39 -9.86
N LEU A 78 9.46 0.47 -9.71
CA LEU A 78 10.06 0.13 -8.42
C LEU A 78 11.29 1.01 -8.17
N ILE A 79 11.21 1.87 -7.15
CA ILE A 79 12.30 2.70 -6.65
C ILE A 79 12.84 2.04 -5.38
N ASN A 80 14.03 1.46 -5.47
CA ASN A 80 14.68 0.73 -4.38
C ASN A 80 16.02 1.37 -4.04
N GLU A 81 16.05 2.08 -2.91
CA GLU A 81 17.13 2.99 -2.50
C GLU A 81 17.54 2.78 -1.04
N SER A 82 18.53 3.51 -0.51
CA SER A 82 18.83 3.45 0.93
C SER A 82 17.65 3.93 1.78
N TRP A 83 17.55 3.43 3.02
CA TRP A 83 16.57 3.90 3.99
C TRP A 83 16.57 5.42 4.15
N GLU A 84 17.75 6.04 4.17
CA GLU A 84 17.92 7.49 4.27
C GLU A 84 17.34 8.22 3.05
N ASN A 85 17.65 7.76 1.84
CA ASN A 85 17.15 8.37 0.60
C ASN A 85 15.62 8.23 0.48
N VAL A 86 15.07 7.08 0.86
CA VAL A 86 13.61 6.85 0.85
C VAL A 86 12.93 7.75 1.86
N ALA A 87 13.46 7.85 3.09
CA ALA A 87 12.92 8.73 4.12
C ALA A 87 12.86 10.19 3.64
N ASP A 88 13.96 10.70 3.09
CA ASP A 88 14.05 12.08 2.61
C ASP A 88 13.11 12.32 1.42
N SER A 89 13.04 11.38 0.48
CA SER A 89 12.20 11.50 -0.73
C SER A 89 10.71 11.47 -0.38
N VAL A 90 10.28 10.50 0.43
CA VAL A 90 8.90 10.36 0.90
C VAL A 90 8.49 11.59 1.71
N MET A 91 9.32 12.03 2.65
CA MET A 91 9.01 13.18 3.48
C MET A 91 8.89 14.47 2.65
N THR A 92 9.76 14.63 1.66
CA THR A 92 9.74 15.77 0.74
C THR A 92 8.48 15.75 -0.12
N ASP A 93 8.13 14.61 -0.71
CA ASP A 93 6.92 14.45 -1.53
C ASP A 93 5.67 14.78 -0.73
N LEU A 94 5.47 14.14 0.42
CA LEU A 94 4.29 14.35 1.27
C LEU A 94 4.18 15.80 1.75
N THR A 95 5.31 16.45 2.09
CA THR A 95 5.33 17.87 2.48
C THR A 95 4.99 18.80 1.30
N ALA A 96 5.32 18.40 0.06
CA ALA A 96 4.98 19.14 -1.16
C ALA A 96 3.53 18.93 -1.63
N GLY A 97 2.78 18.06 -0.96
CA GLY A 97 1.38 17.73 -1.28
C GLY A 97 1.17 16.31 -1.79
N GLY A 98 2.23 15.50 -1.87
CA GLY A 98 2.20 14.10 -2.26
C GLY A 98 1.98 13.86 -3.76
N GLY A 99 1.95 12.58 -4.12
CA GLY A 99 1.55 12.09 -5.43
C GLY A 99 2.70 11.71 -6.37
N ALA A 100 3.96 11.81 -5.92
CA ALA A 100 5.07 11.20 -6.66
C ALA A 100 5.07 9.67 -6.55
N TYR A 101 4.53 9.14 -5.44
CA TYR A 101 4.52 7.70 -5.13
C TYR A 101 3.09 7.24 -4.81
N ASP A 102 2.69 6.12 -5.38
CA ASP A 102 1.39 5.49 -5.10
C ASP A 102 1.47 4.57 -3.89
N VAL A 103 2.62 3.91 -3.72
CA VAL A 103 2.92 3.04 -2.58
C VAL A 103 4.27 3.43 -2.00
N ILE A 104 4.28 3.67 -0.69
CA ILE A 104 5.49 3.96 0.06
C ILE A 104 5.70 2.89 1.14
N GLU A 105 6.95 2.48 1.34
CA GLU A 105 7.35 1.83 2.58
C GLU A 105 7.81 2.89 3.58
N PHE A 106 7.43 2.72 4.85
CA PHE A 106 7.76 3.65 5.92
C PHE A 106 7.84 2.95 7.29
N ASP A 107 8.57 3.59 8.21
CA ASP A 107 8.74 3.11 9.59
C ASP A 107 7.54 3.47 10.47
N ASN A 108 7.21 2.61 11.43
CA ASN A 108 6.10 2.83 12.35
C ASN A 108 6.25 4.12 13.18
N ALA A 109 7.47 4.64 13.37
CA ALA A 109 7.74 5.91 14.03
C ALA A 109 7.16 7.12 13.29
N TRP A 110 6.82 7.00 12.00
CA TRP A 110 6.29 8.10 11.19
C TRP A 110 4.76 8.12 11.14
N VAL A 111 4.10 7.03 11.55
CA VAL A 111 2.63 6.85 11.48
C VAL A 111 1.89 8.02 12.11
N GLN A 112 2.27 8.43 13.32
CA GLN A 112 1.61 9.54 14.02
C GLN A 112 1.73 10.86 13.26
N LYS A 113 2.91 11.15 12.70
CA LYS A 113 3.14 12.37 11.91
C LYS A 113 2.29 12.35 10.65
N PHE A 114 2.24 11.20 9.96
CA PHE A 114 1.47 11.04 8.73
C PHE A 114 -0.03 11.17 8.98
N TYR A 115 -0.51 10.63 10.11
CA TYR A 115 -1.88 10.80 10.57
C TYR A 115 -2.24 12.28 10.83
N GLU A 116 -1.42 12.99 11.61
CA GLU A 116 -1.68 14.40 11.97
C GLU A 116 -1.70 15.35 10.77
N ASN A 117 -1.06 14.96 9.66
CA ASN A 117 -1.00 15.75 8.43
C ASN A 117 -1.94 15.25 7.32
N ASP A 118 -2.75 14.21 7.57
CA ASP A 118 -3.69 13.63 6.60
C ASP A 118 -2.98 13.20 5.29
N TRP A 119 -1.80 12.57 5.43
CA TRP A 119 -0.94 12.21 4.29
C TRP A 119 -1.16 10.81 3.74
N LEU A 120 -1.84 9.93 4.47
CA LEU A 120 -2.07 8.54 4.07
C LEU A 120 -3.55 8.20 4.02
N GLU A 121 -3.93 7.42 3.01
CA GLU A 121 -5.27 6.83 2.92
C GLU A 121 -5.44 5.72 3.98
N PRO A 122 -6.52 5.74 4.78
CA PRO A 122 -6.85 4.62 5.67
C PRO A 122 -7.09 3.32 4.91
N LEU A 123 -6.38 2.26 5.30
CA LEU A 123 -6.40 0.96 4.64
C LEU A 123 -7.52 0.03 5.11
N ASN A 124 -8.37 0.47 6.05
CA ASN A 124 -9.43 -0.36 6.66
C ASN A 124 -10.38 -1.02 5.64
N LYS A 125 -10.58 -0.40 4.47
CA LYS A 125 -11.44 -0.95 3.41
C LYS A 125 -10.73 -1.97 2.52
N TYR A 126 -9.40 -2.00 2.55
CA TYR A 126 -8.56 -2.81 1.66
C TYR A 126 -7.90 -3.97 2.39
N ALA A 127 -7.64 -3.83 3.70
CA ALA A 127 -7.12 -4.89 4.53
C ALA A 127 -8.21 -5.94 4.80
N SER A 128 -8.07 -7.13 4.21
CA SER A 128 -8.98 -8.23 4.48
C SER A 128 -8.84 -8.72 5.93
N ASP A 129 -9.90 -9.31 6.48
CA ASP A 129 -9.87 -9.98 7.78
C ASP A 129 -8.72 -11.01 7.87
N GLU A 130 -8.38 -11.64 6.76
CA GLU A 130 -7.29 -12.60 6.67
C GLU A 130 -5.93 -11.93 6.83
N ILE A 131 -5.68 -10.81 6.14
CA ILE A 131 -4.46 -10.01 6.31
C ILE A 131 -4.34 -9.54 7.76
N MET A 132 -5.44 -9.03 8.33
CA MET A 132 -5.46 -8.55 9.71
C MET A 132 -5.19 -9.68 10.73
N LYS A 133 -5.79 -10.86 10.55
CA LYS A 133 -5.56 -12.01 11.44
C LYS A 133 -4.19 -12.65 11.25
N GLY A 134 -3.57 -12.49 10.08
CA GLY A 134 -2.24 -13.00 9.78
C GLY A 134 -1.11 -12.18 10.41
N MET A 135 -1.38 -10.93 10.81
CA MET A 135 -0.38 -10.07 11.45
C MET A 135 -0.24 -10.36 12.95
N LEU A 136 0.98 -10.16 13.46
CA LEU A 136 1.21 -10.17 14.91
C LEU A 136 0.39 -9.03 15.54
N PRO A 137 -0.36 -9.27 16.64
CA PRO A 137 -1.25 -8.28 17.22
C PRO A 137 -0.59 -6.92 17.49
N GLY A 138 0.64 -6.93 18.00
CA GLY A 138 1.38 -5.71 18.29
C GLY A 138 1.81 -4.89 17.08
N LEU A 139 1.83 -5.47 15.86
CA LEU A 139 2.19 -4.73 14.64
C LEU A 139 1.02 -3.89 14.13
N ILE A 140 -0.20 -4.42 14.21
CA ILE A 140 -1.41 -3.70 13.78
C ILE A 140 -1.53 -2.39 14.55
N ASP A 141 -1.34 -2.45 15.86
CA ASP A 141 -1.41 -1.27 16.74
C ASP A 141 -0.34 -0.22 16.40
N LYS A 142 0.83 -0.65 15.94
CA LYS A 142 1.93 0.26 15.57
C LYS A 142 1.67 1.04 14.29
N PHE A 143 0.82 0.52 13.42
CA PHE A 143 0.42 1.17 12.17
C PHE A 143 -1.01 1.70 12.19
N SER A 144 -1.65 1.75 13.38
CA SER A 144 -3.01 2.25 13.54
C SER A 144 -3.09 3.48 14.44
N VAL A 145 -3.92 4.45 14.07
CA VAL A 145 -4.23 5.63 14.91
C VAL A 145 -5.74 5.89 14.87
N ASP A 146 -6.35 6.10 16.03
CA ASP A 146 -7.79 6.35 16.20
C ASP A 146 -8.69 5.32 15.48
N GLY A 147 -8.26 4.05 15.45
CA GLY A 147 -9.01 2.95 14.81
C GLY A 147 -8.80 2.82 13.30
N ASN A 148 -8.01 3.70 12.68
CA ASN A 148 -7.66 3.64 11.27
C ASN A 148 -6.30 2.99 11.08
N LEU A 149 -6.20 2.03 10.15
CA LEU A 149 -4.97 1.36 9.77
C LEU A 149 -4.30 2.14 8.64
N TYR A 150 -3.02 2.48 8.78
CA TYR A 150 -2.28 3.29 7.79
C TYR A 150 -1.17 2.53 7.07
N GLY A 151 -0.83 1.31 7.52
CA GLY A 151 0.20 0.49 6.89
C GLY A 151 -0.06 -0.99 7.11
N ILE A 152 0.32 -1.81 6.12
CA ILE A 152 0.33 -3.27 6.23
C ILE A 152 1.77 -3.70 6.52
N ALA A 153 2.00 -4.26 7.70
CA ALA A 153 3.32 -4.76 8.06
C ALA A 153 3.64 -6.02 7.25
N TRP A 154 4.70 -5.97 6.44
CA TRP A 154 5.17 -7.11 5.64
C TRP A 154 6.45 -7.75 6.20
N ASN A 155 7.25 -6.98 6.94
CA ASN A 155 8.39 -7.43 7.72
C ASN A 155 8.29 -6.88 9.15
N ASN A 156 9.08 -7.49 10.04
CA ASN A 156 9.38 -6.94 11.34
C ASN A 156 10.77 -7.43 11.73
N ASP A 157 11.62 -6.53 12.20
CA ASP A 157 12.95 -6.83 12.67
C ASP A 157 13.07 -6.50 14.15
N THR A 158 14.19 -6.91 14.74
CA THR A 158 14.56 -6.50 16.09
C THR A 158 16.06 -6.29 16.13
N ARG A 159 16.49 -5.24 16.83
CA ARG A 159 17.89 -4.87 16.91
C ARG A 159 18.58 -5.68 18.00
N PHE A 160 19.68 -6.32 17.64
CA PHE A 160 20.57 -7.00 18.59
C PHE A 160 21.91 -6.28 18.65
N PHE A 161 22.49 -6.25 19.85
CA PHE A 161 23.87 -5.84 20.01
C PHE A 161 24.79 -6.94 19.45
N MET A 162 25.57 -6.61 18.42
CA MET A 162 26.54 -7.50 17.80
C MET A 162 27.94 -6.93 18.00
N TYR A 163 28.90 -7.79 18.35
CA TYR A 163 30.29 -7.39 18.54
C TYR A 163 31.25 -8.47 18.00
N ASN A 164 32.46 -8.07 17.66
CA ASN A 164 33.51 -9.00 17.23
C ASN A 164 34.25 -9.53 18.46
N ALA A 165 33.97 -10.79 18.82
CA ALA A 165 34.55 -11.44 20.00
C ALA A 165 36.08 -11.53 19.94
N GLN A 166 36.67 -11.68 18.75
CA GLN A 166 38.13 -11.75 18.59
C GLN A 166 38.77 -10.39 18.88
N MET A 167 38.23 -9.31 18.29
CA MET A 167 38.73 -7.95 18.56
C MET A 167 38.60 -7.56 20.03
N LEU A 168 37.51 -7.97 20.68
CA LEU A 168 37.28 -7.71 22.10
C LEU A 168 38.34 -8.40 22.98
N LYS A 169 38.63 -9.68 22.69
CA LYS A 169 39.66 -10.46 23.37
C LYS A 169 41.07 -9.92 23.12
N ASP A 170 41.38 -9.55 21.87
CA ASP A 170 42.68 -8.98 21.50
C ASP A 170 42.94 -7.63 22.19
N ALA A 171 41.87 -6.89 22.47
CA ALA A 171 41.91 -5.66 23.27
C ALA A 171 41.98 -5.91 24.80
N GLY A 172 41.97 -7.16 25.25
CA GLY A 172 42.11 -7.54 26.66
C GLY A 172 40.82 -7.56 27.47
N TYR A 173 39.65 -7.63 26.82
CA TYR A 173 38.35 -7.69 27.50
C TYR A 173 37.70 -9.07 27.36
N ASP A 174 37.11 -9.56 28.46
CA ASP A 174 36.43 -10.87 28.50
C ASP A 174 34.93 -10.78 28.16
N LYS A 175 34.36 -9.57 28.09
CA LYS A 175 32.95 -9.31 27.77
C LYS A 175 32.74 -7.87 27.25
N PRO A 176 31.71 -7.62 26.42
CA PRO A 176 31.31 -6.27 26.02
C PRO A 176 30.85 -5.41 27.18
#